data_AF-A0A3P6FKT2-F1
#
_entry.id   AF-A0A3P6FKT2-F1
#
_cell.length_a   1.000
_cell.length_b   1.000
_cell.length_c   1.000
_cell.angle_alpha   90.00
_cell.angle_beta   90.00
_cell.angle_gamma   90.00
#
_symmetry.space_group_name_H-M   'P 1'
#
loop_
_entity.id
_entity.type
_entity.pdbx_description
1 polymer ?
#
loop_
_entity_poly.entity_id
_entity_poly.type
_entity_poly.pdbx_seq_one_letter_code
_entity_poly.pdbx_strand_id
1 'polypeptide(L)' 'MVLKLEAKGSKKGNVRDDGVHEYVRKVYVGKGEDCIAFVKFEYVDDSEVITGDEHGERTQEVEEV' A
#
# COMPACT_ATOMS: atom_id res chain seq x y z
N MET A 1 -12.81 -0.87 -17.51
CA MET A 1 -11.47 -0.47 -18.00
C MET A 1 -10.73 0.14 -16.82
N VAL A 2 -9.49 -0.27 -16.57
CA VAL A 2 -8.67 0.21 -15.45
C VAL A 2 -7.49 0.97 -16.04
N LEU A 3 -7.17 2.15 -15.48
CA LEU A 3 -6.06 2.98 -15.92
C LEU A 3 -4.94 2.92 -14.88
N LYS A 4 -3.81 2.30 -15.24
CA LYS A 4 -2.60 2.31 -14.39
C LYS A 4 -1.82 3.60 -14.61
N LEU A 5 -1.62 4.37 -13.54
CA LEU A 5 -0.80 5.58 -13.57
C LEU A 5 0.67 5.26 -13.31
N GLU A 6 1.56 6.11 -13.83
CA GLU A 6 3.00 5.97 -13.58
C GLU A 6 3.34 6.34 -12.12
N ALA A 7 4.07 5.44 -11.44
CA ALA A 7 4.61 5.72 -10.11
C ALA A 7 5.54 6.94 -10.15
N LYS A 8 5.40 7.84 -9.17
CA LYS A 8 6.26 9.02 -9.00
C LYS A 8 7.15 8.83 -7.78
N GLY A 9 8.46 8.86 -7.99
CA GLY A 9 9.45 8.61 -6.93
C GLY A 9 10.80 8.20 -7.49
N SER A 10 11.69 7.72 -6.61
CA SER A 10 12.99 7.21 -7.02
C SER A 10 12.85 5.88 -7.77
N LYS A 11 13.79 5.57 -8.67
CA LYS A 11 13.88 4.24 -9.32
C LYS A 11 14.61 3.20 -8.48
N LYS A 12 14.85 3.49 -7.19
CA LYS A 12 15.53 2.58 -6.25
C LYS A 12 14.49 1.76 -5.49
N GLY A 13 14.87 0.54 -5.11
CA GLY A 13 13.99 -0.39 -4.41
C GLY A 13 13.31 -1.39 -5.35
N ASN A 14 12.40 -2.18 -4.79
CA ASN A 14 11.64 -3.17 -5.54
C ASN A 14 10.34 -2.55 -6.06
N VAL A 15 10.04 -2.77 -7.34
CA VAL A 15 8.75 -2.40 -7.93
C VAL A 15 7.64 -3.18 -7.20
N ARG A 16 6.56 -2.50 -6.83
CA ARG A 16 5.39 -3.08 -6.19
C ARG A 16 4.15 -2.79 -7.04
N ASP A 17 3.28 -3.78 -7.14
CA ASP A 17 2.02 -3.73 -7.86
C ASP A 17 1.12 -4.85 -7.31
N ASP A 18 0.17 -4.49 -6.45
CA ASP A 18 -0.78 -5.44 -5.86
C ASP A 18 -1.87 -5.85 -6.86
N GLY A 19 -1.88 -5.26 -8.05
CA GLY A 19 -2.82 -5.56 -9.11
C GLY A 19 -4.04 -4.65 -9.08
N VAL A 20 -5.19 -5.21 -9.47
CA VAL A 20 -6.45 -4.47 -9.59
C VAL A 20 -7.47 -5.08 -8.66
N HIS A 21 -8.08 -4.23 -7.84
CA HIS A 21 -9.13 -4.57 -6.89
C HIS A 21 -10.36 -3.69 -7.14
N GLU A 22 -11.54 -4.16 -6.75
CA GLU A 22 -12.80 -3.41 -6.89
C GLU A 22 -12.84 -2.19 -5.97
N TYR A 23 -12.42 -2.36 -4.71
CA TYR A 23 -12.40 -1.28 -3.73
C TYR A 23 -11.17 -1.33 -2.81
N VAL A 24 -10.70 -0.16 -2.39
CA VAL A 24 -9.75 -0.02 -1.28
C VAL A 24 -10.55 0.24 -0.02
N ARG A 25 -10.39 -0.63 0.99
CA ARG A 25 -11.10 -0.57 2.27
C ARG A 25 -10.33 0.23 3.31
N LYS A 26 -9.03 0.00 3.42
CA LYS A 26 -8.14 0.69 4.37
C LYS A 26 -6.74 0.86 3.80
N VAL A 27 -6.07 1.91 4.26
CA VAL A 27 -4.67 2.17 3.98
C VAL A 27 -3.92 2.28 5.30
N TYR A 28 -2.85 1.51 5.44
CA TYR A 28 -1.95 1.56 6.58
C TYR A 28 -0.69 2.28 6.14
N VAL A 29 -0.30 3.30 6.89
CA VAL A 29 0.92 4.07 6.62
C VAL A 29 1.77 4.05 7.89
N GLY A 30 2.96 3.47 7.79
CA GLY A 30 3.95 3.46 8.87
C GLY A 30 4.97 4.56 8.65
N LYS A 31 5.11 5.43 9.65
CA LYS A 31 6.01 6.57 9.62
C LYS A 31 7.38 6.18 10.19
N GLY A 32 8.44 6.40 9.43
CA GLY A 32 9.82 6.39 9.94
C GLY A 32 10.23 7.76 10.47
N GLU A 33 11.50 7.92 10.87
CA GLU A 33 11.99 9.15 11.50
C GLU A 33 11.66 10.41 10.68
N ASP A 34 11.92 10.38 9.37
CA ASP A 34 11.69 11.51 8.46
C ASP A 34 10.94 11.15 7.17
N CYS A 35 10.41 9.93 7.06
CA CYS A 35 9.81 9.42 5.83
C CYS A 35 8.66 8.44 6.07
N ILE A 36 7.94 8.08 5.01
CA ILE A 36 7.04 6.92 5.05
C ILE A 36 7.92 5.68 4.92
N ALA A 37 7.96 4.87 5.97
CA ALA A 37 8.76 3.65 6.03
C ALA A 37 7.97 2.42 5.56
N PHE A 38 6.64 2.47 5.68
CA PHE A 38 5.77 1.34 5.41
C PHE A 38 4.44 1.76 4.79
N VAL A 39 3.94 0.97 3.84
CA VAL A 39 2.55 1.05 3.36
C VAL A 39 1.96 -0.35 3.22
N LYS A 40 0.67 -0.48 3.50
CA LYS A 40 -0.13 -1.69 3.25
C LYS A 40 -1.55 -1.29 2.94
N PHE A 41 -2.24 -2.10 2.15
CA PHE A 41 -3.62 -1.86 1.77
C PHE A 41 -4.49 -3.06 2.16
N GLU A 42 -5.75 -2.77 2.51
CA GLU A 42 -6.82 -3.77 2.49
C GLU A 42 -7.78 -3.43 1.37
N TYR A 43 -8.18 -4.46 0.64
CA TYR A 43 -9.06 -4.38 -0.51
C TYR A 43 -10.36 -5.13 -0.25
N VAL A 44 -11.36 -4.86 -1.08
CA VAL A 44 -12.57 -5.67 -1.16
C VAL A 44 -12.81 -6.07 -2.61
N ASP A 45 -12.90 -7.37 -2.84
CA ASP A 45 -13.27 -8.00 -4.11
C ASP A 45 -14.39 -9.00 -3.85
N ASP A 46 -15.45 -8.99 -4.65
CA ASP A 46 -16.62 -9.87 -4.52
C ASP A 46 -17.23 -9.90 -3.09
N SER A 47 -17.15 -8.78 -2.37
CA SER A 47 -17.53 -8.60 -0.95
C SER A 47 -16.64 -9.31 0.09
N GLU A 48 -15.52 -9.91 -0.33
CA GLU A 48 -14.50 -10.46 0.57
C GLU A 48 -13.38 -9.46 0.84
N VAL A 49 -12.86 -9.45 2.07
CA VAL A 49 -11.74 -8.58 2.44
C VAL A 49 -10.42 -9.27 2.09
N ILE A 50 -9.63 -8.64 1.24
CA ILE A 50 -8.29 -9.11 0.85
C ILE A 50 -7.26 -8.22 1.52
N THR A 51 -6.35 -8.84 2.27
CA THR A 51 -5.23 -8.15 2.89
C THR A 51 -4.06 -8.11 1.91
N GLY A 52 -3.69 -6.91 1.44
CA GLY A 52 -2.55 -6.69 0.57
C GLY A 52 -1.21 -6.94 1.26
N ASP A 53 -0.16 -7.03 0.45
CA ASP A 53 1.18 -7.32 0.93
C ASP A 53 1.77 -6.12 1.69
N GLU A 54 2.68 -6.44 2.60
CA GLU A 54 3.39 -5.43 3.37
C GLU A 54 4.58 -4.87 2.59
N HIS A 55 4.66 -3.55 2.52
CA HIS A 55 5.70 -2.87 1.73
C HIS A 55 6.51 -1.91 2.59
N GLY A 56 7.82 -2.14 2.65
CA GLY A 56 8.74 -1.37 3.50
C GLY A 56 9.03 -2.08 4.82
N GLU A 57 9.61 -1.35 5.77
CA GLU A 57 9.94 -1.88 7.10
C GLU A 57 9.02 -1.25 8.14
N ARG A 58 8.35 -2.09 8.93
CA ARG A 58 7.49 -1.64 10.02
C ARG A 58 8.33 -0.92 11.08
N THR A 59 8.07 0.37 11.24
CA THR A 59 8.52 1.15 12.38
C THR A 59 7.53 0.96 13.53
N GLN A 60 7.90 1.30 14.77
CA GLN A 60 7.13 0.93 15.97
C GLN A 60 5.74 1.61 16.08
N GLU A 61 5.42 2.59 15.23
CA GLU A 61 4.12 3.26 15.18
C GLU A 61 3.46 3.11 13.80
N VAL A 62 2.30 2.46 13.77
CA VAL A 62 1.42 2.39 12.59
C VAL A 62 0.18 3.22 12.88
N GLU A 63 -0.09 4.22 12.05
CA GLU A 63 -1.34 5.00 12.08
C GLU A 63 -2.31 4.45 11.02
N GLU A 64 -3.58 4.26 11.39
CA GLU A 64 -4.68 4.00 10.44
C GLU A 64 -5.27 5.35 10.00
N VAL A 65 -5.36 5.57 8.67
CA VAL A 65 -5.88 6.80 8.06
C VAL A 65 -7.02 6.53 7.09
#